data_AF-A0A8R1XQ06-F1
#
_entry.id   AF-A0A8R1XQ06-F1
#
_cell.length_a   1.000
_cell.length_b   1.000
_cell.length_c   1.000
_cell.angle_alpha   90.00
_cell.angle_beta   90.00
_cell.angle_gamma   90.00
#
_symmetry.space_group_name_H-M   'P 1'
#
loop_
_entity.id
_entity.type
_entity.pdbx_description
1 polymer ?
#
loop_
_entity_poly.entity_id
_entity_poly.type
_entity_poly.pdbx_seq_one_letter_code
_entity_poly.pdbx_strand_id
1 'polypeptide(L)'
;MEQTTNKDFSASKIENQPSCLICRDKQQNYDDDDEERVNTATLLEYDQKMGIDSLDEIENEVLLINSTAWLQQPNDPKDWKEEIAKFQDVYQTFEFDEAVKQLEALKIKGNAFVMEKDVNKRNALNKWHHLPIIRIRIHKIEQNILDVDNFGDNIHLFQHIDRIRNLVNEISKVLQEVYNYYNQMDNELSVSYDILTNIEEKLNEKRENKGKTQSSKCFWIFC
;
A
#
# COMPACT_ATOMS: atom_id res chain seq x y z
N MET A 1 16.01 39.90 27.21
CA MET A 1 14.97 39.68 26.18
C MET A 1 14.88 38.18 25.99
N GLU A 2 13.92 37.57 26.69
CA GLU A 2 13.59 36.15 26.56
C GLU A 2 12.89 35.93 25.22
N GLN A 3 13.45 35.08 24.37
CA GLN A 3 12.75 34.50 23.23
C GLN A 3 12.08 33.22 23.70
N THR A 4 10.83 33.34 24.12
CA THR A 4 9.94 32.23 24.42
C THR A 4 9.39 31.65 23.11
N THR A 5 9.72 30.37 22.88
CA THR A 5 8.83 29.29 22.43
C THR A 5 7.84 29.58 21.30
N ASN A 6 8.02 28.89 20.17
CA ASN A 6 7.03 27.90 19.75
C ASN A 6 7.66 26.87 18.81
N LYS A 7 8.09 25.74 19.37
CA LYS A 7 8.08 24.47 18.66
C LYS A 7 6.61 24.06 18.52
N ASP A 8 5.89 24.72 17.62
CA ASP A 8 4.65 24.17 17.06
C ASP A 8 5.08 23.07 16.10
N PHE A 9 5.48 21.96 16.72
CA PHE A 9 5.48 20.65 16.12
C PHE A 9 4.06 20.47 15.58
N SER A 10 3.93 20.46 14.26
CA SER A 10 2.68 20.41 13.52
C SER A 10 1.90 19.14 13.88
N ALA A 11 1.18 19.19 15.00
CA ALA A 11 0.30 18.15 15.49
C ALA A 11 -1.00 18.08 14.67
N SER A 12 -1.21 18.99 13.72
CA SER A 12 -2.46 19.11 12.97
C SER A 12 -2.67 18.09 11.84
N LYS A 13 -1.75 17.13 11.62
CA LYS A 13 -1.92 16.12 10.56
C LYS A 13 -2.17 14.69 11.03
N ILE A 14 -2.12 14.41 12.33
CA ILE A 14 -2.30 13.03 12.84
C ILE A 14 -3.74 12.74 13.30
N GLU A 15 -4.55 13.76 13.62
CA GLU A 15 -5.86 13.54 14.26
C GLU A 15 -6.93 12.81 13.42
N ASN A 16 -6.70 12.58 12.12
CA ASN A 16 -7.68 11.89 11.26
C ASN A 16 -7.16 10.61 10.61
N GLN A 17 -6.01 10.07 11.05
CA GLN A 17 -5.62 8.74 10.57
C GLN A 17 -6.63 7.72 11.13
N PRO A 18 -7.36 6.96 10.27
CA PRO A 18 -8.16 5.84 10.75
C PRO A 18 -7.29 4.95 11.62
N SER A 19 -7.83 4.45 12.74
CA SER A 19 -7.09 3.56 13.63
C SER A 19 -6.51 2.33 12.91
N CYS A 20 -7.06 2.00 11.73
CA CYS A 20 -6.56 0.96 10.84
C CYS A 20 -6.91 1.28 9.37
N LEU A 21 -5.92 1.67 8.57
CA LEU A 21 -6.10 2.00 7.14
C LEU A 21 -6.58 0.79 6.32
N ILE A 22 -5.99 -0.39 6.55
CA ILE A 22 -6.38 -1.63 5.86
C ILE A 22 -7.81 -2.07 6.20
N CYS A 23 -8.27 -1.77 7.42
CA CYS A 23 -9.64 -2.07 7.83
C CYS A 23 -10.66 -1.25 7.05
N ARG A 24 -10.32 -0.01 6.69
CA ARG A 24 -11.16 0.84 5.85
C ARG A 24 -11.27 0.28 4.42
N ASP A 25 -10.14 -0.06 3.79
CA ASP A 25 -10.15 -0.63 2.43
C ASP A 25 -10.87 -1.98 2.39
N LYS A 26 -10.71 -2.81 3.42
CA LYS A 26 -11.48 -4.06 3.58
C LYS A 26 -12.99 -3.81 3.55
N GLN A 27 -13.48 -2.79 4.25
CA GLN A 27 -14.91 -2.47 4.27
C GLN A 27 -15.43 -1.99 2.91
N GLN A 28 -14.59 -1.30 2.14
CA GLN A 28 -14.96 -0.74 0.84
C GLN A 28 -14.94 -1.81 -0.27
N ASN A 29 -14.03 -2.78 -0.18
CA ASN A 29 -13.86 -3.83 -1.20
C ASN A 29 -14.64 -5.12 -0.89
N TYR A 30 -15.49 -5.14 0.14
CA TYR A 30 -16.28 -6.34 0.49
C TYR A 30 -17.28 -6.75 -0.59
N ASP A 31 -17.63 -5.83 -1.50
CA ASP A 31 -18.69 -6.03 -2.48
C ASP A 31 -18.18 -6.54 -3.86
N ASP A 32 -16.89 -6.41 -4.20
CA ASP A 32 -16.44 -6.59 -5.59
C ASP A 32 -15.60 -7.86 -5.89
N ASP A 33 -14.99 -8.54 -4.90
CA ASP A 33 -14.08 -9.67 -5.17
C ASP A 33 -14.71 -11.06 -4.87
N ASP A 34 -15.47 -11.59 -5.82
CA ASP A 34 -15.94 -12.99 -5.84
C ASP A 34 -14.83 -13.99 -6.26
N GLU A 35 -13.68 -13.53 -6.77
CA GLU A 35 -12.70 -14.42 -7.42
C GLU A 35 -11.81 -15.24 -6.48
N GLU A 36 -11.67 -14.86 -5.21
CA GLU A 36 -10.79 -15.58 -4.28
C GLU A 36 -11.45 -15.79 -2.90
N ARG A 37 -12.77 -16.04 -2.89
CA ARG A 37 -13.40 -16.61 -1.69
C ARG A 37 -12.87 -18.02 -1.50
N VAL A 38 -11.77 -18.11 -0.75
CA VAL A 38 -11.36 -19.31 -0.03
C VAL A 38 -12.64 -19.90 0.55
N ASN A 39 -13.02 -21.07 0.07
CA ASN A 39 -14.25 -21.71 0.53
C ASN A 39 -14.02 -22.16 1.97
N THR A 40 -14.33 -21.26 2.91
CA THR A 40 -14.16 -21.49 4.34
C THR A 40 -14.82 -22.79 4.76
N ALA A 41 -15.96 -23.18 4.17
CA ALA A 41 -16.60 -24.44 4.48
C ALA A 41 -15.71 -25.64 4.10
N THR A 42 -15.11 -25.63 2.91
CA THR A 42 -14.18 -26.69 2.47
C THR A 42 -12.93 -26.77 3.35
N LEU A 43 -12.35 -25.63 3.74
CA LEU A 43 -11.21 -25.63 4.67
C LEU A 43 -11.60 -26.19 6.04
N LEU A 44 -12.77 -25.83 6.56
CA LEU A 44 -13.23 -26.34 7.85
C LEU A 44 -13.58 -27.84 7.81
N GLU A 45 -14.14 -28.33 6.70
CA GLU A 45 -14.35 -29.77 6.48
C GLU A 45 -13.02 -30.54 6.43
N TYR A 46 -12.01 -29.96 5.77
CA TYR A 46 -10.67 -30.51 5.73
C TYR A 46 -10.03 -30.55 7.12
N ASP A 47 -10.07 -29.44 7.86
CA ASP A 47 -9.52 -29.34 9.22
C ASP A 47 -10.24 -30.28 10.19
N GLN A 48 -11.55 -30.50 10.01
CA GLN A 48 -12.30 -31.48 10.80
C GLN A 48 -11.81 -32.91 10.55
N LYS A 49 -11.44 -33.24 9.31
CA LYS A 49 -10.95 -34.57 8.94
C LYS A 49 -9.51 -34.81 9.39
N MET A 50 -8.66 -33.80 9.25
CA MET A 50 -7.23 -33.88 9.59
C MET A 50 -6.97 -33.62 11.08
N GLY A 51 -7.86 -32.89 11.75
CA GLY A 51 -7.75 -32.57 13.17
C GLY A 51 -6.47 -31.81 13.48
N ILE A 52 -5.69 -32.33 14.43
CA ILE A 52 -4.47 -31.71 14.93
C ILE A 52 -3.36 -31.62 13.87
N ASP A 53 -3.37 -32.52 12.87
CA ASP A 53 -2.38 -32.54 11.79
C ASP A 53 -2.46 -31.28 10.91
N SER A 54 -3.60 -30.56 10.95
CA SER A 54 -3.77 -29.29 10.24
C SER A 54 -2.99 -28.13 10.87
N LEU A 55 -2.54 -28.25 12.14
CA LEU A 55 -1.88 -27.15 12.84
C LEU A 55 -0.56 -26.75 12.17
N ASP A 56 0.23 -27.73 11.72
CA ASP A 56 1.47 -27.47 10.98
C ASP A 56 1.19 -26.79 9.63
N GLU A 57 0.13 -27.20 8.93
CA GLU A 57 -0.27 -26.57 7.66
C GLU A 57 -0.69 -25.11 7.88
N ILE A 58 -1.49 -24.85 8.92
CA ILE A 58 -1.91 -23.50 9.28
C ILE A 58 -0.69 -22.65 9.69
N GLU A 59 0.24 -23.18 10.48
CA GLU A 59 1.46 -22.44 10.84
C GLU A 59 2.28 -22.08 9.59
N ASN A 60 2.46 -23.02 8.66
CA ASN A 60 3.16 -22.78 7.40
C ASN A 60 2.46 -21.73 6.53
N GLU A 61 1.14 -21.78 6.46
CA GLU A 61 0.33 -20.77 5.76
C GLU A 61 0.54 -19.37 6.36
N VAL A 62 0.49 -19.27 7.68
CA VAL A 62 0.74 -18.03 8.42
C VAL A 62 2.15 -17.51 8.17
N LEU A 63 3.17 -18.36 8.23
CA LEU A 63 4.56 -17.99 7.91
C LEU A 63 4.72 -17.54 6.46
N LEU A 64 4.05 -18.20 5.51
CA LEU A 64 4.05 -17.81 4.11
C LEU A 64 3.46 -16.42 3.91
N ILE A 65 2.32 -16.13 4.57
CA ILE A 65 1.70 -14.79 4.57
C ILE A 65 2.69 -13.73 5.08
N ASN A 66 3.41 -14.02 6.16
CA ASN A 66 4.42 -13.11 6.71
C ASN A 66 5.54 -12.83 5.70
N SER A 67 6.15 -13.90 5.17
CA SER A 67 7.29 -13.81 4.26
C SER A 67 6.96 -13.11 2.94
N THR A 68 5.68 -13.06 2.58
CA THR A 68 5.18 -12.46 1.34
C THR A 68 4.31 -11.22 1.57
N ALA A 69 4.32 -10.64 2.78
CA ALA A 69 3.53 -9.44 3.09
C ALA A 69 3.88 -8.27 2.16
N TRP A 70 5.17 -8.10 1.89
CA TRP A 70 5.70 -7.25 0.83
C TRP A 70 5.95 -8.10 -0.42
N LEU A 71 5.17 -7.87 -1.47
CA LEU A 71 5.36 -8.57 -2.74
C LEU A 71 6.52 -7.96 -3.53
N GLN A 72 6.71 -6.66 -3.39
CA GLN A 72 7.85 -5.91 -3.92
C GLN A 72 8.48 -5.11 -2.79
N GLN A 73 9.81 -5.08 -2.76
CA GLN A 73 10.53 -4.22 -1.82
C GLN A 73 10.27 -2.76 -2.18
N PRO A 74 9.87 -1.91 -1.23
CA PRO A 74 9.49 -0.56 -1.55
C PRO A 74 10.71 0.31 -1.91
N ASN A 75 10.55 1.12 -2.96
CA ASN A 75 11.60 2.03 -3.42
C ASN A 75 11.66 3.31 -2.56
N ASP A 76 12.87 3.80 -2.28
CA ASP A 76 13.08 5.10 -1.64
C ASP A 76 12.86 6.22 -2.68
N PRO A 77 11.90 7.15 -2.46
CA PRO A 77 11.63 8.22 -3.40
C PRO A 77 12.64 9.37 -3.37
N LYS A 78 13.63 9.36 -2.47
CA LYS A 78 14.55 10.48 -2.26
C LYS A 78 15.23 10.94 -3.56
N ASP A 79 15.81 10.01 -4.33
CA ASP A 79 16.52 10.34 -5.56
C ASP A 79 15.57 10.98 -6.59
N TRP A 80 14.35 10.46 -6.70
CA TRP A 80 13.32 11.01 -7.59
C TRP A 80 12.91 12.44 -7.18
N LYS A 81 12.75 12.69 -5.87
CA LYS A 81 12.44 14.03 -5.34
C LYS A 81 13.56 15.03 -5.65
N GLU A 82 14.82 14.62 -5.51
CA GLU A 82 15.98 15.46 -5.86
C GLU A 82 16.05 15.75 -7.37
N GLU A 83 15.73 14.76 -8.23
CA GLU A 83 15.65 14.98 -9.67
C GLU A 83 14.55 15.98 -10.05
N ILE A 84 13.38 15.90 -9.41
CA ILE A 84 12.28 16.85 -9.62
C ILE A 84 12.68 18.27 -9.22
N ALA A 85 13.31 18.42 -8.05
CA ALA A 85 13.78 19.73 -7.58
C ALA A 85 14.77 20.35 -8.58
N LYS A 86 15.75 19.56 -9.05
CA LYS A 86 16.70 20.02 -10.07
C LYS A 86 16.00 20.42 -11.36
N PHE A 87 15.05 19.61 -11.83
CA PHE A 87 14.31 19.89 -13.06
C PHE A 87 13.45 21.16 -12.93
N GLN A 88 12.81 21.36 -11.78
CA GLN A 88 12.04 22.56 -11.47
C GLN A 88 12.87 23.85 -11.64
N ASP A 89 14.14 23.81 -11.25
CA ASP A 89 15.04 24.97 -11.34
C ASP A 89 15.46 25.30 -12.79
N VAL A 90 15.54 24.30 -13.68
CA VAL A 90 16.18 24.45 -14.99
C VAL A 90 15.26 24.25 -16.19
N TYR A 91 14.04 23.70 -16.03
CA TYR A 91 13.22 23.29 -17.18
C TYR A 91 12.90 24.41 -18.17
N GLN A 92 12.85 25.67 -17.69
CA GLN A 92 12.58 26.82 -18.55
C GLN A 92 13.75 27.18 -19.49
N THR A 93 14.95 26.66 -19.20
CA THR A 93 16.16 26.85 -20.01
C THR A 93 16.27 25.85 -21.15
N PHE A 94 15.51 24.75 -21.10
CA PHE A 94 15.46 23.76 -22.17
C PHE A 94 14.59 24.21 -23.33
N GLU A 95 14.90 23.66 -24.52
CA GLU A 95 13.95 23.67 -25.62
C GLU A 95 12.69 22.89 -25.25
N PHE A 96 11.55 23.28 -25.84
CA PHE A 96 10.25 22.75 -25.44
C PHE A 96 10.18 21.21 -25.48
N ASP A 97 10.65 20.60 -26.58
CA ASP A 97 10.61 19.14 -26.75
C ASP A 97 11.51 18.42 -25.75
N GLU A 98 12.64 19.03 -25.36
CA GLU A 98 13.54 18.49 -24.34
C GLU A 98 12.91 18.56 -22.96
N ALA A 99 12.31 19.69 -22.59
CA ALA A 99 11.60 19.85 -21.33
C ALA A 99 10.45 18.83 -21.20
N VAL A 100 9.65 18.65 -22.25
CA VAL A 100 8.55 17.67 -22.27
C VAL A 100 9.09 16.25 -22.10
N LYS A 101 10.18 15.90 -22.78
CA LYS A 101 10.78 14.56 -22.66
C LYS A 101 11.30 14.29 -21.25
N GLN A 102 11.95 15.27 -20.61
CA GLN A 102 12.44 15.12 -19.23
C GLN A 102 11.28 15.05 -18.23
N LEU A 103 10.25 15.88 -18.39
CA LEU A 103 9.02 15.83 -17.59
C LEU A 103 8.37 14.44 -17.67
N GLU A 104 8.23 13.88 -18.87
CA GLU A 104 7.64 12.56 -19.06
C GLU A 104 8.47 11.45 -18.39
N ALA A 105 9.80 11.53 -18.49
CA ALA A 105 10.68 10.57 -17.80
C ALA A 105 10.49 10.62 -16.26
N LEU A 106 10.33 11.82 -15.68
CA LEU A 106 10.04 11.97 -14.26
C LEU A 106 8.65 11.44 -13.89
N LYS A 107 7.63 11.66 -14.73
CA LYS A 107 6.29 11.11 -14.53
C LYS A 107 6.26 9.59 -14.60
N ILE A 108 7.01 8.99 -15.53
CA ILE A 108 7.17 7.52 -15.62
C ILE A 108 7.76 6.95 -14.32
N LYS A 109 8.80 7.59 -13.76
CA LYS A 109 9.36 7.20 -12.46
C LYS A 109 8.32 7.34 -11.33
N GLY A 110 7.53 8.42 -11.33
CA GLY A 110 6.40 8.60 -10.41
C GLY A 110 5.40 7.45 -10.48
N ASN A 111 4.96 7.10 -11.68
CA ASN A 111 4.01 6.01 -11.91
C ASN A 111 4.52 4.65 -11.40
N ALA A 112 5.84 4.42 -11.39
CA ALA A 112 6.40 3.19 -10.82
C ALA A 112 6.10 3.05 -9.33
N PHE A 113 6.17 4.14 -8.55
CA PHE A 113 5.78 4.14 -7.12
C PHE A 113 4.29 3.85 -6.94
N VAL A 114 3.44 4.36 -7.84
CA VAL A 114 1.99 4.09 -7.79
C VAL A 114 1.70 2.60 -8.08
N MET A 115 2.34 2.03 -9.10
CA MET A 115 2.18 0.61 -9.42
C MET A 115 2.67 -0.30 -8.29
N GLU A 116 3.82 0.03 -7.71
CA GLU A 116 4.38 -0.68 -6.56
C GLU A 116 3.41 -0.64 -5.36
N LYS A 117 2.89 0.56 -5.03
CA LYS A 117 1.88 0.76 -4.00
C LYS A 117 0.66 -0.11 -4.22
N ASP A 118 0.08 -0.08 -5.41
CA ASP A 118 -1.15 -0.79 -5.72
C ASP A 118 -0.98 -2.31 -5.59
N VAL A 119 0.16 -2.83 -6.07
CA VAL A 119 0.51 -4.25 -5.97
C VAL A 119 0.68 -4.68 -4.52
N ASN A 120 1.46 -3.93 -3.73
CA ASN A 120 1.72 -4.26 -2.33
C ASN A 120 0.47 -4.10 -1.46
N LYS A 121 -0.33 -3.04 -1.65
CA LYS A 121 -1.59 -2.84 -0.92
C LYS A 121 -2.59 -3.94 -1.24
N ARG A 122 -2.77 -4.31 -2.52
CA ARG A 122 -3.67 -5.40 -2.92
C ARG A 122 -3.24 -6.73 -2.30
N ASN A 123 -1.95 -7.07 -2.38
CA ASN A 123 -1.40 -8.26 -1.76
C ASN A 123 -1.63 -8.29 -0.24
N ALA A 124 -1.38 -7.17 0.45
CA ALA A 124 -1.61 -7.07 1.88
C ALA A 124 -3.11 -7.19 2.24
N LEU A 125 -4.00 -6.61 1.44
CA LEU A 125 -5.44 -6.70 1.63
C LEU A 125 -5.94 -8.15 1.50
N ASN A 126 -5.57 -8.86 0.43
CA ASN A 126 -5.97 -10.26 0.23
C ASN A 126 -5.53 -11.13 1.42
N LYS A 127 -4.27 -10.95 1.86
CA LYS A 127 -3.75 -11.62 3.06
C LYS A 127 -4.51 -11.26 4.34
N TRP A 128 -4.89 -9.99 4.49
CA TRP A 128 -5.69 -9.52 5.62
C TRP A 128 -7.09 -10.11 5.66
N HIS A 129 -7.71 -10.35 4.50
CA HIS A 129 -8.99 -11.07 4.41
C HIS A 129 -8.88 -12.53 4.87
N HIS A 130 -7.70 -13.12 4.76
CA HIS A 130 -7.45 -14.52 5.12
C HIS A 130 -7.22 -14.74 6.62
N LEU A 131 -6.69 -13.75 7.35
CA LEU A 131 -6.41 -13.91 8.79
C LEU A 131 -7.62 -14.30 9.65
N PRO A 132 -8.83 -13.76 9.43
CA PRO A 132 -10.04 -14.23 10.13
C PRO A 132 -10.36 -15.70 9.85
N ILE A 133 -10.11 -16.20 8.63
CA ILE A 133 -10.33 -17.60 8.27
C ILE A 133 -9.40 -18.48 9.10
N ILE A 134 -8.11 -18.16 9.13
CA ILE A 134 -7.11 -18.84 9.98
C ILE A 134 -7.55 -18.86 11.46
N ARG A 135 -8.03 -17.74 11.99
CA ARG A 135 -8.52 -17.67 13.39
C ARG A 135 -9.67 -18.63 13.65
N ILE A 136 -10.62 -18.76 12.71
CA ILE A 136 -11.75 -19.69 12.82
C ILE A 136 -11.27 -21.14 12.76
N ARG A 137 -10.36 -21.46 11.83
CA ARG A 137 -9.76 -22.80 11.67
C ARG A 137 -9.10 -23.26 12.97
N ILE A 138 -8.22 -22.44 13.53
CA ILE A 138 -7.52 -22.70 14.80
C ILE A 138 -8.53 -22.91 15.94
N HIS A 139 -9.54 -22.04 16.03
CA HIS A 139 -10.55 -22.15 17.08
C HIS A 139 -11.36 -23.46 16.98
N LYS A 140 -11.66 -23.93 15.76
CA LYS A 140 -12.36 -25.20 15.55
C LYS A 140 -11.51 -26.40 15.95
N ILE A 141 -10.23 -26.40 15.61
CA ILE A 141 -9.30 -27.45 16.06
C ILE A 141 -9.18 -27.45 17.58
N GLU A 142 -9.06 -26.27 18.20
CA GLU A 142 -9.02 -26.13 19.66
C GLU A 142 -10.28 -26.71 20.34
N GLN A 143 -11.48 -26.42 19.81
CA GLN A 143 -12.73 -26.99 20.31
C GLN A 143 -12.70 -28.52 20.28
N ASN A 144 -12.26 -29.10 19.16
CA ASN A 144 -12.18 -30.56 19.03
C ASN A 144 -11.17 -31.18 20.02
N ILE A 145 -10.08 -30.48 20.35
CA ILE A 145 -9.11 -30.93 21.36
C ILE A 145 -9.72 -30.87 22.77
N LEU A 146 -10.48 -29.82 23.08
CA LEU A 146 -11.16 -29.64 24.38
C LEU A 146 -12.28 -30.66 24.61
N ASP A 147 -12.96 -31.09 23.53
CA ASP A 147 -14.02 -32.10 23.59
C ASP A 147 -13.49 -33.52 23.88
N VAL A 148 -12.18 -33.74 23.73
CA VAL A 148 -11.49 -34.95 24.20
C VAL A 148 -11.09 -34.73 25.65
N ASP A 149 -11.69 -35.48 26.58
CA ASP A 149 -11.48 -35.43 28.05
C ASP A 149 -10.04 -35.82 28.48
N ASN A 150 -9.02 -35.16 27.93
CA ASN A 150 -7.62 -35.45 28.15
C ASN A 150 -6.72 -34.21 27.98
N PHE A 151 -7.08 -33.12 28.66
CA PHE A 151 -6.38 -31.84 28.58
C PHE A 151 -4.86 -31.95 28.83
N GLY A 152 -4.45 -32.78 29.80
CA GLY A 152 -3.05 -32.94 30.17
C GLY A 152 -2.17 -33.45 29.03
N ASP A 153 -2.65 -34.43 28.27
CA ASP A 153 -1.91 -35.01 27.14
C ASP A 153 -1.83 -34.04 25.95
N ASN A 154 -2.78 -33.12 25.86
CA ASN A 154 -2.92 -32.16 24.77
C ASN A 154 -2.29 -30.78 25.04
N ILE A 155 -1.59 -30.58 26.17
CA ILE A 155 -1.00 -29.28 26.53
C ILE A 155 -0.08 -28.71 25.44
N HIS A 156 0.70 -29.55 24.77
CA HIS A 156 1.60 -29.17 23.70
C HIS A 156 0.85 -28.64 22.46
N LEU A 157 -0.36 -29.14 22.20
CA LEU A 157 -1.21 -28.67 21.10
C LEU A 157 -1.78 -27.28 21.39
N PHE A 158 -2.17 -27.00 22.64
CA PHE A 158 -2.60 -25.66 23.03
C PHE A 158 -1.45 -24.65 22.91
N GLN A 159 -0.22 -25.03 23.26
CA GLN A 159 0.96 -24.20 23.06
C GLN A 159 1.24 -23.93 21.57
N HIS A 160 1.00 -24.91 20.70
CA HIS A 160 1.11 -24.75 19.26
C HIS A 160 0.06 -23.78 18.71
N ILE A 161 -1.20 -23.96 19.11
CA ILE A 161 -2.31 -23.05 18.80
C ILE A 161 -1.98 -21.60 19.23
N ASP A 162 -1.44 -21.41 20.43
CA ASP A 162 -1.07 -20.08 20.94
C ASP A 162 0.08 -19.46 20.15
N ARG A 163 1.05 -20.26 19.71
CA ARG A 163 2.10 -19.80 18.80
C ARG A 163 1.49 -19.28 17.49
N ILE A 164 0.59 -20.04 16.88
CA ILE A 164 -0.04 -19.64 15.62
C ILE A 164 -0.85 -18.35 15.83
N ARG A 165 -1.59 -18.21 16.93
CA ARG A 165 -2.30 -16.96 17.28
C ARG A 165 -1.36 -15.76 17.38
N ASN A 166 -0.21 -15.94 18.02
CA ASN A 166 0.79 -14.88 18.15
C ASN A 166 1.36 -14.49 16.77
N LEU A 167 1.69 -15.46 15.93
CA LEU A 167 2.12 -15.21 14.55
C LEU A 167 1.07 -14.43 13.75
N VAL A 168 -0.20 -14.84 13.82
CA VAL A 168 -1.32 -14.14 13.16
C VAL A 168 -1.44 -12.68 13.64
N ASN A 169 -1.22 -12.42 14.93
CA ASN A 169 -1.23 -11.06 15.49
C ASN A 169 -0.02 -10.24 15.02
N GLU A 170 1.16 -10.84 14.92
CA GLU A 170 2.36 -10.18 14.39
C GLU A 170 2.19 -9.82 12.92
N ILE A 171 1.70 -10.75 12.11
CA ILE A 171 1.41 -10.53 10.69
C ILE A 171 0.36 -9.43 10.51
N SER A 172 -0.65 -9.38 11.37
CA SER A 172 -1.63 -8.29 11.35
C SER A 172 -0.93 -6.93 11.47
N LYS A 173 0.16 -6.81 12.24
CA LYS A 173 0.94 -5.57 12.34
C LYS A 173 1.72 -5.31 11.06
N VAL A 174 2.40 -6.32 10.51
CA VAL A 174 3.17 -6.21 9.26
C VAL A 174 2.26 -5.78 8.08
N LEU A 175 1.07 -6.35 7.96
CA LEU A 175 0.11 -5.97 6.91
C LEU A 175 -0.39 -4.53 7.08
N GLN A 176 -0.56 -4.06 8.32
CA GLN A 176 -0.86 -2.65 8.60
C GLN A 176 0.33 -1.74 8.28
N GLU A 177 1.56 -2.18 8.52
CA GLU A 177 2.78 -1.44 8.18
C GLU A 177 2.89 -1.17 6.68
N VAL A 178 2.49 -2.12 5.82
CA VAL A 178 2.41 -1.90 4.36
C VAL A 178 1.53 -0.68 4.05
N TYR A 179 0.33 -0.64 4.64
CA TYR A 179 -0.61 0.46 4.43
C TYR A 179 -0.12 1.79 5.01
N ASN A 180 0.46 1.75 6.21
CA ASN A 180 0.98 2.94 6.87
C ASN A 180 2.15 3.54 6.09
N TYR A 181 3.04 2.70 5.58
CA TYR A 181 4.15 3.10 4.74
C TYR A 181 3.69 3.85 3.49
N TYR A 182 2.75 3.29 2.72
CA TYR A 182 2.27 3.96 1.51
C TYR A 182 1.44 5.21 1.80
N ASN A 183 0.72 5.25 2.93
CA ASN A 183 0.07 6.49 3.34
C ASN A 183 1.09 7.59 3.68
N GLN A 184 2.22 7.25 4.30
CA GLN A 184 3.33 8.20 4.51
C GLN A 184 3.97 8.61 3.18
N MET A 185 4.25 7.65 2.30
CA MET A 185 4.80 7.90 0.98
C MET A 185 3.91 8.82 0.14
N ASP A 186 2.60 8.59 0.10
CA ASP A 186 1.66 9.45 -0.65
C ASP A 186 1.71 10.90 -0.14
N ASN A 187 1.82 11.09 1.18
CA ASN A 187 2.01 12.41 1.77
C ASN A 187 3.34 13.03 1.34
N GLU A 188 4.44 12.27 1.32
CA GLU A 188 5.76 12.75 0.92
C GLU A 188 5.87 13.07 -0.57
N LEU A 189 5.18 12.31 -1.42
CA LEU A 189 5.23 12.46 -2.88
C LEU A 189 4.24 13.48 -3.41
N SER A 190 3.18 13.82 -2.67
CA SER A 190 2.17 14.81 -3.07
C SER A 190 2.78 16.10 -3.63
N VAL A 191 3.73 16.70 -2.89
CA VAL A 191 4.43 17.93 -3.30
C VAL A 191 5.19 17.74 -4.62
N SER A 192 5.77 16.56 -4.84
CA SER A 192 6.53 16.26 -6.06
C SER A 192 5.61 16.13 -7.27
N TYR A 193 4.44 15.49 -7.10
CA TYR A 193 3.41 15.45 -8.14
C TYR A 193 2.83 16.82 -8.45
N ASP A 194 2.62 17.68 -7.45
CA ASP A 194 2.14 19.05 -7.64
C ASP A 194 3.16 19.89 -8.45
N ILE A 195 4.46 19.72 -8.18
CA ILE A 195 5.52 20.37 -8.95
C ILE A 195 5.48 19.92 -10.41
N LEU A 196 5.41 18.61 -10.68
CA LEU A 196 5.35 18.09 -12.04
C LEU A 196 4.12 18.59 -12.79
N THR A 197 2.96 18.61 -12.12
CA THR A 197 1.69 19.12 -12.69
C THR A 197 1.81 20.60 -13.05
N ASN A 198 2.38 21.42 -12.17
CA ASN A 198 2.60 22.85 -12.43
C ASN A 198 3.54 23.10 -13.61
N ILE A 199 4.62 22.32 -13.73
CA ILE A 199 5.53 22.39 -14.88
C ILE A 199 4.80 22.00 -16.16
N GLU A 200 4.01 20.92 -16.13
CA GLU A 200 3.20 20.46 -17.28
C GLU A 200 2.25 21.55 -17.78
N GLU A 201 1.51 22.19 -16.87
CA GLU A 201 0.62 23.32 -17.17
C GLU A 201 1.38 24.46 -17.86
N LYS A 202 2.52 24.89 -17.30
CA LYS A 202 3.34 25.97 -17.87
C LYS A 202 3.93 25.62 -19.24
N LEU A 203 4.28 24.36 -19.47
CA LEU A 203 4.74 23.91 -20.79
C LEU A 203 3.58 23.93 -21.79
N ASN A 204 2.39 23.47 -21.39
CA ASN A 204 1.19 23.52 -22.23
C ASN A 204 0.79 24.96 -22.61
N GLU A 205 0.86 25.91 -21.67
CA GLU A 205 0.64 27.33 -21.96
C GLU A 205 1.63 27.88 -23.00
N LYS A 206 2.92 27.53 -22.89
CA LYS A 206 3.93 27.93 -23.89
C LYS A 206 3.59 27.38 -25.28
N ARG A 207 3.10 26.14 -25.36
CA ARG A 207 2.69 25.50 -26.62
C ARG A 207 1.50 26.23 -27.24
N GLU A 208 0.47 26.53 -26.45
CA GLU A 208 -0.71 27.26 -26.92
C GLU A 208 -0.38 28.67 -27.40
N ASN A 209 0.48 29.39 -26.67
CA ASN A 209 0.90 30.74 -27.04
C ASN A 209 1.73 30.75 -28.33
N LYS A 210 2.59 29.75 -28.56
CA LYS A 210 3.27 29.58 -29.86
C LYS A 210 2.28 29.34 -31.01
N GLY A 211 1.27 28.50 -30.79
CA GLY A 211 0.21 28.24 -31.78
C GLY A 211 -0.62 29.48 -32.12
N LYS A 212 -1.03 30.26 -31.10
CA LYS A 212 -1.76 31.53 -31.29
C LYS A 212 -0.93 32.56 -32.05
N THR A 213 0.36 32.69 -31.74
CA THR A 213 1.27 33.62 -32.42
C THR A 213 1.51 33.23 -33.89
N GLN A 214 1.50 31.94 -34.21
CA GLN A 214 1.56 31.47 -35.61
C GLN A 214 0.25 31.74 -36.36
N SER A 215 -0.91 31.44 -35.76
CA SER A 215 -2.22 31.63 -36.42
C SER A 215 -2.54 33.10 -36.72
N SER A 216 -2.13 34.02 -35.84
CA SER A 216 -2.38 35.46 -36.01
C SER A 216 -1.53 36.10 -37.12
N LYS A 217 -0.43 35.48 -37.54
CA LYS A 217 0.36 35.97 -38.68
C LYS A 217 -0.25 35.68 -40.05
N CYS A 218 -1.22 34.76 -40.16
CA CYS A 218 -1.89 34.49 -41.43
C CYS A 218 -3.02 35.47 -41.77
N PHE A 219 -3.42 36.37 -40.85
CA PHE A 219 -4.61 37.20 -41.08
C PHE A 219 -4.42 38.48 -41.89
N TRP A 220 -3.19 38.88 -42.24
CA TRP A 220 -2.97 40.21 -42.81
C TRP A 220 -2.41 40.31 -44.23
N ILE A 221 -2.01 39.22 -44.89
CA ILE A 221 -1.39 39.39 -46.23
C ILE A 221 -1.98 38.52 -47.36
N PHE A 222 -2.53 37.31 -47.15
CA PHE A 222 -3.05 36.52 -48.31
C PHE A 222 -4.17 35.50 -47.99
N CYS A 223 -5.30 35.95 -47.45
CA CYS A 223 -6.58 35.23 -47.54
C CYS A 223 -7.71 36.21 -47.86
#